data_AF-A0A7L4DCT1-F1
#
_entry.id   AF-A0A7L4DCT1-F1
#
_cell.length_a   1.000
_cell.length_b   1.000
_cell.length_c   1.000
_cell.angle_alpha   90.00
_cell.angle_beta   90.00
_cell.angle_gamma   90.00
#
_symmetry.space_group_name_H-M   'P 1'
#
loop_
_entity.id
_entity.type
_entity.pdbx_description
1 polymer ?
#
loop_
_entity_poly.entity_id
_entity_poly.type
_entity_poly.pdbx_seq_one_letter_code
_entity_poly.pdbx_strand_id
1 'polypeptide(L)'
;MAEAGTGFLEQLKSCIVWSWTYLWTLWFFIMLFLVYILRVPLKINDNLSTVSMFLNTLTPKFYVALTGTSSLISGLILIFQNMNRRQTCKTWIQFSTTHSNAREEITECYLQYHHSERRNIQKARPHHKECKVWRNPLNLFRGAEYNRYTWVTGREPLTYYDMNLSAQDHQTFFTCDTDHLRPADAIMQKAWRERNPQARISAAHEALELNECATAYILLAEEEATTIVEAEKLFKQALKAGEGCYRRSQQLQHHGAQYEAQHRRDTNVLVYIKRRLAMCARKLGRTREAVKMMRDLMKEFPLLSMFNIHENLLEALLELQAYADVQAVLAKYDDISLPKSATICYTAALLKARAVSDKFSPEAASRRGLSTAEMNAVEAIHRAVEFNPHVPKYLLEMKSLILPPEHILKRGDSEAIAYAFFHLQHWKRVEGALNLLHCTWEGTFRMIPYPLEKGHLFYPYPICTETADRELLPSFHEVSVYPKKELPFFILFTAGLCSFTAMLALLTHQFPELMGVFAKAFLSTLFAPLNFVMEKVESILPSSLWHQLTRI
;
A
#
# COMPACT_ATOMS: atom_id res chain seq x y z
N MET A 1 5.96 15.26 -42.75
CA MET A 1 5.34 14.00 -43.22
C MET A 1 5.45 12.83 -42.21
N ALA A 2 6.16 12.96 -41.08
CA ALA A 2 6.25 11.89 -40.07
C ALA A 2 5.20 11.97 -38.93
N GLU A 3 4.49 13.10 -38.78
CA GLU A 3 3.48 13.30 -37.71
C GLU A 3 2.10 12.72 -38.01
N ALA A 4 1.79 12.41 -39.28
CA ALA A 4 0.51 11.82 -39.67
C ALA A 4 0.41 10.31 -39.41
N GLY A 5 1.55 9.60 -39.30
CA GLY A 5 1.59 8.14 -39.17
C GLY A 5 1.32 7.63 -37.75
N THR A 6 1.64 8.42 -36.72
CA THR A 6 1.49 8.03 -35.31
C THR A 6 0.03 8.14 -34.84
N GLY A 7 -0.68 9.21 -35.22
CA GLY A 7 -2.10 9.38 -34.92
C GLY A 7 -3.00 8.33 -35.59
N PHE A 8 -2.66 7.94 -36.83
CA PHE A 8 -3.37 6.86 -37.53
C PHE A 8 -3.21 5.51 -36.83
N LEU A 9 -2.00 5.18 -36.36
CA LEU A 9 -1.74 3.93 -35.63
C LEU A 9 -2.43 3.85 -34.27
N GLU A 10 -2.54 4.96 -33.54
CA GLU A 10 -3.29 4.99 -32.27
C GLU A 10 -4.80 4.92 -32.49
N GLN A 11 -5.33 5.60 -33.51
CA GLN A 11 -6.74 5.47 -33.90
C GLN A 11 -7.08 4.06 -34.35
N LEU A 12 -6.17 3.39 -35.09
CA LEU A 12 -6.34 2.02 -35.54
C LEU A 12 -6.28 1.03 -34.36
N LYS A 13 -5.36 1.24 -33.40
CA LYS A 13 -5.34 0.45 -32.15
C LYS A 13 -6.60 0.66 -31.31
N SER A 14 -7.05 1.91 -31.15
CA SER A 14 -8.27 2.24 -30.41
C SER A 14 -9.49 1.62 -31.09
N CYS A 15 -9.59 1.69 -32.42
CA CYS A 15 -10.66 1.08 -33.20
C CYS A 15 -10.63 -0.45 -33.12
N ILE A 16 -9.45 -1.08 -33.15
CA ILE A 16 -9.30 -2.54 -32.95
C ILE A 16 -9.74 -2.94 -31.54
N VAL A 17 -9.24 -2.27 -30.49
CA VAL A 17 -9.60 -2.59 -29.09
C VAL A 17 -11.09 -2.37 -28.83
N TRP A 18 -11.64 -1.27 -29.35
CA TRP A 18 -13.07 -0.96 -29.29
C TRP A 18 -13.87 -2.05 -30.02
N SER A 19 -13.52 -2.38 -31.27
CA SER A 19 -14.18 -3.46 -32.03
C SER A 19 -14.10 -4.83 -31.34
N TRP A 20 -13.01 -5.10 -30.63
CA TRP A 20 -12.81 -6.34 -29.87
C TRP A 20 -13.80 -6.47 -28.72
N THR A 21 -14.10 -5.37 -28.02
CA THR A 21 -15.13 -5.38 -26.95
C THR A 21 -16.53 -5.69 -27.49
N TYR A 22 -16.91 -5.12 -28.64
CA TYR A 22 -18.19 -5.43 -29.27
C TYR A 22 -18.24 -6.85 -29.82
N LEU A 23 -17.14 -7.35 -30.39
CA LEU A 23 -17.01 -8.76 -30.81
C LEU A 23 -17.19 -9.73 -29.64
N TRP A 24 -16.63 -9.42 -28.46
CA TRP A 24 -16.84 -10.22 -27.26
C TRP A 24 -18.28 -10.18 -26.77
N THR A 25 -18.92 -9.01 -26.77
CA THR A 25 -20.34 -8.91 -26.38
C THR A 25 -21.25 -9.64 -27.37
N LEU A 26 -21.02 -9.50 -28.67
CA LEU A 26 -21.75 -10.20 -29.72
C LEU A 26 -21.57 -11.72 -29.60
N TRP A 27 -20.34 -12.19 -29.38
CA TRP A 27 -20.04 -13.60 -29.15
C TRP A 27 -20.73 -14.13 -27.89
N PHE A 28 -20.74 -13.36 -26.80
CA PHE A 28 -21.44 -13.72 -25.56
C PHE A 28 -22.95 -13.83 -25.76
N PHE A 29 -23.57 -12.90 -26.49
CA PHE A 29 -24.99 -12.96 -26.84
C PHE A 29 -25.32 -14.11 -27.79
N ILE A 30 -24.44 -14.39 -28.77
CA ILE A 30 -24.58 -15.57 -29.65
C ILE A 30 -24.51 -16.85 -28.81
N MET A 31 -23.58 -16.95 -27.87
CA MET A 31 -23.47 -18.11 -26.97
C MET A 31 -24.71 -18.28 -26.08
N LEU A 32 -25.22 -17.21 -25.48
CA LEU A 32 -26.46 -17.25 -24.70
C LEU A 32 -27.66 -17.64 -25.55
N PHE A 33 -27.75 -17.13 -26.78
CA PHE A 33 -28.81 -17.47 -27.72
C PHE A 33 -28.73 -18.94 -28.17
N LEU A 34 -27.51 -19.45 -28.40
CA LEU A 34 -27.26 -20.85 -28.74
C LEU A 34 -27.65 -21.77 -27.59
N VAL A 35 -27.28 -21.42 -26.34
CA VAL A 35 -27.68 -22.15 -25.13
C VAL A 35 -29.19 -22.10 -24.92
N TYR A 36 -29.83 -20.98 -25.20
CA TYR A 36 -31.28 -20.83 -25.11
C TYR A 36 -32.04 -21.70 -26.11
N ILE A 37 -31.61 -21.71 -27.39
CA ILE A 37 -32.19 -22.56 -28.43
C ILE A 37 -31.96 -24.04 -28.10
N LEU A 38 -30.77 -24.38 -27.63
CA LEU A 38 -30.40 -25.76 -27.30
C LEU A 38 -30.97 -26.24 -25.95
N ARG A 39 -31.61 -25.37 -25.15
CA ARG A 39 -32.18 -25.70 -23.84
C ARG A 39 -33.19 -26.85 -23.88
N VAL A 40 -34.06 -26.84 -24.89
CA VAL A 40 -35.12 -27.84 -25.07
C VAL A 40 -34.58 -29.17 -25.59
N PRO A 41 -33.76 -29.22 -26.67
CA PRO A 41 -33.19 -30.48 -27.14
C PRO A 41 -32.15 -31.09 -26.19
N LEU A 42 -31.44 -30.29 -25.37
CA LEU A 42 -30.43 -30.79 -24.42
C LEU A 42 -30.97 -31.11 -23.02
N LYS A 43 -32.28 -30.98 -22.74
CA LYS A 43 -32.90 -31.26 -21.42
C LYS A 43 -32.02 -30.84 -20.23
N ILE A 44 -31.56 -29.59 -20.23
CA ILE A 44 -30.47 -29.12 -19.35
C ILE A 44 -30.77 -29.33 -17.86
N ASN A 45 -32.05 -29.24 -17.45
CA ASN A 45 -32.46 -29.49 -16.07
C ASN A 45 -32.31 -30.97 -15.64
N ASP A 46 -32.63 -31.92 -16.51
CA ASP A 46 -32.47 -33.35 -16.23
C ASP A 46 -30.98 -33.74 -16.21
N ASN A 47 -30.18 -33.11 -17.07
CA ASN A 47 -28.75 -33.34 -17.19
C ASN A 47 -27.93 -32.76 -16.03
N LEU A 48 -28.36 -31.66 -15.39
CA LEU A 48 -27.71 -31.10 -14.19
C LEU A 48 -27.72 -32.08 -13.00
N SER A 49 -28.83 -32.80 -12.81
CA SER A 49 -28.93 -33.85 -11.78
C SER A 49 -28.00 -35.05 -12.08
N THR A 50 -27.84 -35.37 -13.37
CA THR A 50 -26.99 -36.46 -13.85
C THR A 50 -25.50 -36.12 -13.76
N VAL A 51 -25.12 -34.86 -14.00
CA VAL A 51 -23.75 -34.34 -13.81
C VAL A 51 -23.32 -34.43 -12.35
N SER A 52 -24.23 -34.14 -11.40
CA SER A 52 -23.97 -34.30 -9.97
C SER A 52 -23.75 -35.76 -9.56
N MET A 53 -24.44 -36.72 -10.17
CA MET A 53 -24.19 -38.16 -9.94
C MET A 53 -22.91 -38.66 -10.63
N PHE A 54 -22.59 -38.12 -11.81
CA PHE A 54 -21.41 -38.47 -12.60
C PHE A 54 -20.09 -38.03 -11.94
N LEU A 55 -20.06 -36.86 -11.29
CA LEU A 55 -18.90 -36.41 -10.49
C LEU A 55 -18.59 -37.35 -9.32
N ASN A 56 -19.60 -38.07 -8.81
CA ASN A 56 -19.45 -39.07 -7.75
C ASN A 56 -19.04 -40.47 -8.28
N THR A 57 -19.04 -40.70 -9.60
CA THR A 57 -18.69 -41.98 -10.25
C THR A 57 -17.53 -41.86 -11.23
N LEU A 58 -16.65 -40.86 -11.06
CA LEU A 58 -15.49 -40.65 -11.91
C LEU A 58 -14.58 -41.89 -11.94
N THR A 59 -14.52 -42.56 -13.09
CA THR A 59 -13.74 -43.78 -13.31
C THR A 59 -12.25 -43.46 -13.52
N PRO A 60 -11.35 -44.45 -13.27
CA PRO A 60 -9.88 -44.29 -13.37
C PRO A 60 -9.38 -43.70 -14.70
N LYS A 61 -10.11 -43.89 -15.81
CA LYS A 61 -9.76 -43.35 -17.13
C LYS A 61 -9.81 -41.81 -17.19
N PHE A 62 -10.70 -41.17 -16.42
CA PHE A 62 -10.76 -39.71 -16.33
C PHE A 62 -9.56 -39.16 -15.55
N TYR A 63 -9.13 -39.85 -14.47
CA TYR A 63 -7.90 -39.51 -13.75
C TYR A 63 -6.65 -39.61 -14.63
N VAL A 64 -6.56 -40.61 -15.51
CA VAL A 64 -5.44 -40.74 -16.45
C VAL A 64 -5.42 -39.59 -17.47
N ALA A 65 -6.58 -39.18 -18.00
CA ALA A 65 -6.68 -38.02 -18.90
C ALA A 65 -6.35 -36.68 -18.20
N LEU A 66 -6.78 -36.53 -16.94
CA LEU A 66 -6.46 -35.37 -16.11
C LEU A 66 -4.95 -35.32 -15.74
N THR A 67 -4.32 -36.48 -15.54
CA THR A 67 -2.89 -36.60 -15.23
C THR A 67 -2.03 -36.35 -16.47
N GLY A 68 -2.47 -36.81 -17.65
CA GLY A 68 -1.81 -36.50 -18.92
C GLY A 68 -1.85 -35.01 -19.26
N THR A 69 -2.98 -34.34 -18.98
CA THR A 69 -3.10 -32.89 -19.17
C THR A 69 -2.29 -32.08 -18.14
N SER A 70 -2.27 -32.48 -16.85
CA SER A 70 -1.45 -31.81 -15.82
C SER A 70 0.06 -31.93 -16.07
N SER A 71 0.52 -33.07 -16.59
CA SER A 71 1.90 -33.31 -17.03
C SER A 71 2.31 -32.39 -18.19
N LEU A 72 1.44 -32.24 -19.19
CA LEU A 72 1.69 -31.39 -20.35
C LEU A 72 1.69 -29.89 -19.98
N ILE A 73 0.80 -29.49 -19.07
CA ILE A 73 0.77 -28.15 -18.47
C ILE A 73 2.05 -27.87 -17.67
N SER A 74 2.48 -28.83 -16.84
CA SER A 74 3.71 -28.70 -16.04
C SER A 74 4.97 -28.62 -16.91
N GLY A 75 5.02 -29.39 -18.00
CA GLY A 75 6.11 -29.35 -18.99
C GLY A 75 6.18 -28.01 -19.73
N LEU A 76 5.04 -27.46 -20.15
CA LEU A 76 4.97 -26.15 -20.79
C LEU A 76 5.42 -25.03 -19.83
N ILE A 77 4.95 -25.04 -18.58
CA ILE A 77 5.36 -24.07 -17.56
C ILE A 77 6.88 -24.09 -17.37
N LEU A 78 7.50 -25.27 -17.28
CA LEU A 78 8.95 -25.42 -17.08
C LEU A 78 9.78 -24.93 -18.28
N ILE A 79 9.36 -25.22 -19.51
CA ILE A 79 10.04 -24.78 -20.73
C ILE A 79 10.05 -23.24 -20.81
N PHE A 80 8.92 -22.60 -20.50
CA PHE A 80 8.80 -21.14 -20.54
C PHE A 80 9.46 -20.44 -19.35
N GLN A 81 9.46 -21.05 -18.16
CA GLN A 81 10.21 -20.55 -17.01
C GLN A 81 11.72 -20.56 -17.28
N ASN A 82 12.23 -21.56 -18.00
CA ASN A 82 13.63 -21.64 -18.43
C ASN A 82 13.96 -20.62 -19.55
N MET A 83 13.05 -20.39 -20.50
CA MET A 83 13.22 -19.35 -21.52
C MET A 83 13.24 -17.94 -20.92
N ASN A 84 12.34 -17.63 -19.99
CA ASN A 84 12.36 -16.36 -19.25
C ASN A 84 13.68 -16.20 -18.47
N ARG A 85 14.15 -17.25 -17.78
CA ARG A 85 15.43 -17.23 -17.05
C ARG A 85 16.64 -16.95 -17.95
N ARG A 86 16.65 -17.46 -19.19
CA ARG A 86 17.74 -17.22 -20.17
C ARG A 86 17.74 -15.78 -20.69
N GLN A 87 16.58 -15.15 -20.85
CA GLN A 87 16.48 -13.72 -21.19
C GLN A 87 16.99 -12.84 -20.02
N THR A 88 16.70 -13.24 -18.77
CA THR A 88 17.15 -12.54 -17.54
C THR A 88 18.66 -12.65 -17.28
N CYS A 89 19.30 -13.75 -17.70
CA CYS A 89 20.73 -13.99 -17.42
C CYS A 89 21.66 -13.20 -18.37
N LYS A 90 21.26 -12.97 -19.62
CA LYS A 90 22.02 -12.15 -20.59
C LYS A 90 22.12 -10.68 -20.16
N THR A 91 21.08 -10.15 -19.52
CA THR A 91 21.09 -8.82 -18.89
C THR A 91 21.89 -8.76 -17.58
N TRP A 92 22.13 -9.90 -16.93
CA TRP A 92 22.79 -9.98 -15.61
C TRP A 92 24.32 -9.85 -15.70
N ILE A 93 24.94 -10.50 -16.69
CA ILE A 93 26.41 -10.48 -16.87
C ILE A 93 26.93 -9.08 -17.25
N GLN A 94 26.09 -8.27 -17.88
CA GLN A 94 26.46 -6.92 -18.33
C GLN A 94 26.32 -5.84 -17.23
N PHE A 95 25.59 -6.14 -16.14
CA PHE A 95 25.31 -5.19 -15.05
C PHE A 95 26.03 -5.56 -13.72
N SER A 96 26.33 -6.84 -13.48
CA SER A 96 26.94 -7.31 -12.22
C SER A 96 28.44 -6.99 -12.07
N THR A 97 29.12 -6.47 -13.08
CA THR A 97 30.56 -6.16 -13.02
C THR A 97 30.89 -4.83 -12.31
N THR A 98 29.92 -4.11 -11.75
CA THR A 98 30.17 -2.78 -11.16
C THR A 98 29.94 -2.60 -9.65
N HIS A 99 29.25 -3.49 -8.90
CA HIS A 99 28.79 -3.11 -7.55
C HIS A 99 28.73 -4.24 -6.47
N SER A 100 29.61 -5.24 -6.53
CA SER A 100 29.48 -6.48 -5.73
C SER A 100 29.87 -6.45 -4.23
N ASN A 101 30.27 -5.32 -3.63
CA ASN A 101 30.99 -5.35 -2.34
C ASN A 101 30.23 -4.85 -1.08
N ALA A 102 28.92 -4.60 -1.13
CA ALA A 102 28.21 -3.98 0.02
C ALA A 102 27.12 -4.86 0.69
N ARG A 103 27.20 -6.20 0.54
CA ARG A 103 26.03 -7.08 0.69
C ARG A 103 25.85 -7.78 2.05
N GLU A 104 26.81 -7.75 2.97
CA GLU A 104 26.73 -8.58 4.20
C GLU A 104 26.65 -7.84 5.54
N GLU A 105 27.02 -6.56 5.66
CA GLU A 105 27.06 -5.87 6.97
C GLU A 105 25.71 -5.32 7.46
N ILE A 106 24.70 -5.19 6.60
CA ILE A 106 23.49 -4.42 6.91
C ILE A 106 22.49 -5.22 7.78
N THR A 107 22.51 -6.55 7.75
CA THR A 107 21.51 -7.37 8.47
C THR A 107 21.84 -7.53 9.97
N GLU A 108 23.12 -7.49 10.35
CA GLU A 108 23.53 -7.66 11.75
C GLU A 108 23.44 -6.36 12.58
N CYS A 109 23.59 -5.18 11.97
CA CYS A 109 23.51 -3.91 12.72
C CYS A 109 22.11 -3.58 13.24
N TYR A 110 21.04 -4.13 12.65
CA TYR A 110 19.65 -3.82 13.06
C TYR A 110 19.18 -4.57 14.33
N LEU A 111 19.89 -5.63 14.74
CA LEU A 111 19.50 -6.45 15.92
C LEU A 111 20.31 -6.13 17.18
N GLN A 112 21.48 -5.49 17.05
CA GLN A 112 22.39 -5.28 18.19
C GLN A 112 21.99 -4.10 19.10
N TYR A 113 21.27 -3.08 18.59
CA TYR A 113 21.09 -1.82 19.31
C TYR A 113 19.78 -1.66 20.12
N HIS A 114 18.92 -2.68 20.15
CA HIS A 114 17.64 -2.61 20.89
C HIS A 114 17.36 -3.79 21.84
N HIS A 115 18.32 -4.68 22.09
CA HIS A 115 18.16 -5.72 23.10
C HIS A 115 18.67 -5.27 24.48
N SER A 116 17.89 -4.43 25.15
CA SER A 116 17.90 -4.32 26.61
C SER A 116 16.49 -4.17 27.18
N GLU A 117 15.55 -4.98 26.71
CA GLU A 117 14.30 -5.23 27.43
C GLU A 117 14.06 -6.74 27.49
N ARG A 118 14.26 -7.31 28.69
CA ARG A 118 13.91 -8.69 29.02
C ARG A 118 12.42 -8.89 28.81
N ARG A 119 12.02 -9.82 27.96
CA ARG A 119 10.70 -10.47 28.05
C ARG A 119 10.82 -11.99 27.96
N ASN A 120 10.14 -12.62 28.91
CA ASN A 120 10.03 -14.05 29.14
C ASN A 120 9.69 -14.81 27.86
N ILE A 121 10.45 -15.87 27.61
CA ILE A 121 10.22 -16.84 26.54
C ILE A 121 9.02 -17.71 26.94
N GLN A 122 7.89 -17.52 26.27
CA GLN A 122 6.84 -18.54 26.19
C GLN A 122 6.62 -18.96 24.73
N LYS A 123 7.10 -20.17 24.46
CA LYS A 123 6.88 -21.10 23.33
C LYS A 123 6.20 -20.55 22.07
N ALA A 124 7.01 -20.45 21.02
CA ALA A 124 6.62 -20.16 19.65
C ALA A 124 5.65 -21.20 19.06
N ARG A 125 4.48 -20.72 18.63
CA ARG A 125 3.74 -21.28 17.47
C ARG A 125 4.23 -20.54 16.22
N PRO A 126 4.10 -21.10 15.00
CA PRO A 126 4.57 -20.43 13.80
C PRO A 126 3.67 -19.22 13.49
N HIS A 127 4.01 -18.07 14.07
CA HIS A 127 3.34 -16.80 13.80
C HIS A 127 3.80 -16.32 12.41
N HIS A 128 2.84 -16.09 11.51
CA HIS A 128 3.05 -15.19 10.38
C HIS A 128 3.66 -13.89 10.94
N LYS A 129 4.82 -13.45 10.45
CA LYS A 129 5.47 -12.22 10.93
C LYS A 129 4.50 -11.05 10.77
N GLU A 130 4.01 -10.52 11.88
CA GLU A 130 3.13 -9.34 11.91
C GLU A 130 3.90 -8.09 11.46
N CYS A 131 3.23 -7.26 10.67
CA CYS A 131 3.77 -6.00 10.18
C CYS A 131 3.83 -4.99 11.33
N LYS A 132 5.00 -4.37 11.57
CA LYS A 132 5.13 -3.34 12.62
C LYS A 132 4.40 -2.05 12.22
N VAL A 133 3.44 -1.66 13.04
CA VAL A 133 2.70 -0.40 12.95
C VAL A 133 3.38 0.69 13.78
N TRP A 134 3.25 1.95 13.37
CA TRP A 134 3.86 3.11 14.01
C TRP A 134 2.82 4.18 14.29
N ARG A 135 2.99 4.96 15.36
CA ARG A 135 2.12 6.11 15.63
C ARG A 135 2.25 7.15 14.52
N ASN A 136 1.11 7.66 14.04
CA ASN A 136 1.06 8.74 13.06
C ASN A 136 1.52 10.07 13.71
N PRO A 137 2.62 10.68 13.25
CA PRO A 137 3.09 11.95 13.81
C PRO A 137 2.14 13.11 13.54
N LEU A 138 1.26 13.00 12.55
CA LEU A 138 0.30 14.02 12.16
C LEU A 138 -1.15 13.64 12.56
N ASN A 139 -1.33 12.74 13.53
CA ASN A 139 -2.64 12.29 13.97
C ASN A 139 -3.56 13.44 14.46
N LEU A 140 -4.85 13.35 14.14
CA LEU A 140 -5.83 14.38 14.49
C LEU A 140 -6.21 14.35 15.99
N PHE A 141 -6.98 15.32 16.45
CA PHE A 141 -7.55 15.34 17.80
C PHE A 141 -8.84 14.52 17.86
N ARG A 142 -8.92 13.56 18.80
CA ARG A 142 -10.01 12.57 18.82
C ARG A 142 -11.39 13.19 19.02
N GLY A 143 -11.57 14.05 20.01
CA GLY A 143 -12.81 14.80 20.23
C GLY A 143 -13.04 15.84 19.14
N ALA A 144 -12.06 16.74 18.95
CA ALA A 144 -12.27 17.93 18.14
C ALA A 144 -12.35 17.68 16.63
N GLU A 145 -11.77 16.58 16.12
CA GLU A 145 -11.70 16.28 14.69
C GLU A 145 -12.35 14.93 14.34
N TYR A 146 -11.91 13.80 14.94
CA TYR A 146 -12.46 12.47 14.59
C TYR A 146 -13.93 12.31 15.02
N ASN A 147 -14.27 12.60 16.28
CA ASN A 147 -15.63 12.48 16.80
C ASN A 147 -16.56 13.45 16.08
N ARG A 148 -16.09 14.67 15.79
CA ARG A 148 -16.83 15.65 14.99
C ARG A 148 -17.17 15.11 13.59
N TYR A 149 -16.24 14.42 12.94
CA TYR A 149 -16.51 13.76 11.66
C TYR A 149 -17.58 12.67 11.80
N THR A 150 -17.50 11.84 12.84
CA THR A 150 -18.51 10.82 13.12
C THR A 150 -19.89 11.45 13.37
N TRP A 151 -19.98 12.54 14.15
CA TRP A 151 -21.23 13.23 14.43
C TRP A 151 -21.90 13.78 13.17
N VAL A 152 -21.12 14.29 12.22
CA VAL A 152 -21.64 14.88 10.98
C VAL A 152 -21.97 13.83 9.93
N THR A 153 -21.15 12.79 9.79
CA THR A 153 -21.25 11.82 8.69
C THR A 153 -21.92 10.50 9.06
N GLY A 154 -22.01 10.20 10.36
CA GLY A 154 -22.42 8.88 10.86
C GLY A 154 -21.40 7.76 10.57
N ARG A 155 -20.20 8.08 10.06
CA ARG A 155 -19.15 7.11 9.73
C ARG A 155 -18.00 7.23 10.70
N GLU A 156 -17.54 6.10 11.22
CA GLU A 156 -16.40 6.04 12.14
C GLU A 156 -15.07 6.10 11.35
N PRO A 157 -14.23 7.13 11.52
CA PRO A 157 -12.99 7.28 10.76
C PRO A 157 -11.86 6.40 11.30
N LEU A 158 -11.94 5.97 12.56
CA LEU A 158 -10.94 5.13 13.23
C LEU A 158 -11.49 3.72 13.44
N THR A 159 -10.66 2.71 13.22
CA THR A 159 -11.04 1.32 13.50
C THR A 159 -10.87 0.98 14.98
N TYR A 160 -11.55 -0.07 15.42
CA TYR A 160 -11.33 -0.62 16.76
C TYR A 160 -9.86 -1.02 17.00
N TYR A 161 -9.21 -1.57 15.97
CA TYR A 161 -7.80 -1.96 16.04
C TYR A 161 -6.90 -0.74 16.27
N ASP A 162 -7.09 0.34 15.50
CA ASP A 162 -6.32 1.58 15.63
C ASP A 162 -6.51 2.25 17.01
N MET A 163 -7.76 2.31 17.49
CA MET A 163 -8.05 2.82 18.84
C MET A 163 -7.41 1.97 19.96
N ASN A 164 -7.36 0.65 19.78
CA ASN A 164 -6.74 -0.26 20.73
C ASN A 164 -5.21 -0.12 20.75
N LEU A 165 -4.57 0.17 19.62
CA LEU A 165 -3.14 0.52 19.58
C LEU A 165 -2.88 1.80 20.38
N SER A 166 -3.75 2.82 20.24
CA SER A 166 -3.63 4.06 21.01
C SER A 166 -3.76 3.82 22.52
N ALA A 167 -4.66 2.93 22.93
CA ALA A 167 -4.80 2.56 24.33
C ALA A 167 -3.55 1.83 24.88
N GLN A 168 -2.88 1.02 24.05
CA GLN A 168 -1.62 0.39 24.41
C GLN A 168 -0.49 1.41 24.53
N ASP A 169 -0.37 2.32 23.55
CA ASP A 169 0.59 3.43 23.56
C ASP A 169 0.43 4.29 24.82
N HIS A 170 -0.80 4.66 25.17
CA HIS A 170 -1.05 5.46 26.38
C HIS A 170 -0.67 4.71 27.66
N GLN A 171 -0.92 3.40 27.74
CA GLN A 171 -0.43 2.60 28.86
C GLN A 171 1.10 2.57 28.91
N THR A 172 1.77 2.41 27.78
CA THR A 172 3.24 2.39 27.71
C THR A 172 3.86 3.74 28.07
N PHE A 173 3.25 4.86 27.63
CA PHE A 173 3.85 6.18 27.79
C PHE A 173 3.49 6.86 29.11
N PHE A 174 2.27 6.64 29.61
CA PHE A 174 1.70 7.43 30.69
C PHE A 174 1.56 6.68 32.01
N THR A 175 1.95 5.41 32.06
CA THR A 175 1.90 4.61 33.29
C THR A 175 3.30 4.15 33.74
N CYS A 176 3.46 3.94 35.03
CA CYS A 176 4.63 3.28 35.60
C CYS A 176 4.26 2.50 36.87
N ASP A 177 5.17 1.65 37.34
CA ASP A 177 4.90 0.78 38.49
C ASP A 177 4.57 1.53 39.78
N THR A 178 4.95 2.80 39.91
CA THR A 178 4.68 3.62 41.11
C THR A 178 3.33 4.35 41.08
N ASP A 179 2.52 4.20 40.03
CA ASP A 179 1.22 4.89 39.93
C ASP A 179 0.25 4.53 41.05
N HIS A 180 0.31 3.29 41.57
CA HIS A 180 -0.51 2.86 42.71
C HIS A 180 -0.24 3.66 44.00
N LEU A 181 0.91 4.33 44.11
CA LEU A 181 1.26 5.20 45.24
C LEU A 181 0.64 6.60 45.13
N ARG A 182 0.09 6.96 43.96
CA ARG A 182 -0.50 8.27 43.67
C ARG A 182 -1.97 8.06 43.31
N PRO A 183 -2.93 8.42 44.19
CA PRO A 183 -4.34 8.09 44.00
C PRO A 183 -4.92 8.48 42.63
N ALA A 184 -4.62 9.69 42.15
CA ALA A 184 -5.07 10.16 40.83
C ALA A 184 -4.47 9.34 39.67
N ASP A 185 -3.17 9.00 39.74
CA ASP A 185 -2.53 8.18 38.69
C ASP A 185 -3.04 6.73 38.71
N ALA A 186 -3.40 6.20 39.89
CA ALA A 186 -4.00 4.87 40.02
C ALA A 186 -5.39 4.79 39.35
N ILE A 187 -6.19 5.87 39.42
CA ILE A 187 -7.45 5.99 38.67
C ILE A 187 -7.14 6.03 37.17
N MET A 188 -6.19 6.88 36.76
CA MET A 188 -5.82 7.00 35.34
C MET A 188 -5.28 5.69 34.75
N GLN A 189 -4.52 4.90 35.52
CA GLN A 189 -4.04 3.59 35.09
C GLN A 189 -5.20 2.65 34.71
N LYS A 190 -6.32 2.72 35.45
CA LYS A 190 -7.55 1.99 35.11
C LYS A 190 -8.25 2.61 33.90
N ALA A 191 -8.34 3.95 33.85
CA ALA A 191 -8.96 4.67 32.74
C ALA A 191 -8.31 4.34 31.38
N TRP A 192 -6.98 4.22 31.30
CA TRP A 192 -6.29 3.87 30.05
C TRP A 192 -6.59 2.45 29.54
N ARG A 193 -7.11 1.56 30.39
CA ARG A 193 -7.54 0.20 30.05
C ARG A 193 -9.03 0.11 29.76
N GLU A 194 -9.79 1.13 30.14
CA GLU A 194 -11.23 1.15 29.98
C GLU A 194 -11.60 1.34 28.50
N ARG A 195 -12.55 0.53 28.03
CA ARG A 195 -12.99 0.51 26.64
C ARG A 195 -14.05 1.56 26.38
N ASN A 196 -14.93 1.82 27.35
CA ASN A 196 -16.01 2.78 27.22
C ASN A 196 -15.46 4.23 27.34
N PRO A 197 -15.58 5.07 26.28
CA PRO A 197 -15.12 6.45 26.31
C PRO A 197 -15.74 7.30 27.43
N GLN A 198 -17.03 7.12 27.72
CA GLN A 198 -17.71 7.91 28.77
C GLN A 198 -17.18 7.54 30.16
N ALA A 199 -16.91 6.25 30.39
CA ALA A 199 -16.29 5.81 31.64
C ALA A 199 -14.85 6.33 31.77
N ARG A 200 -14.09 6.40 30.67
CA ARG A 200 -12.75 7.03 30.64
C ARG A 200 -12.78 8.50 31.01
N ILE A 201 -13.70 9.27 30.42
CA ILE A 201 -13.87 10.69 30.69
C ILE A 201 -14.28 10.90 32.16
N SER A 202 -15.25 10.12 32.66
CA SER A 202 -15.67 10.18 34.06
C SER A 202 -14.51 9.90 35.03
N ALA A 203 -13.69 8.88 34.74
CA ALA A 203 -12.53 8.54 35.56
C ALA A 203 -11.45 9.63 35.53
N ALA A 204 -11.27 10.32 34.39
CA ALA A 204 -10.35 11.45 34.31
C ALA A 204 -10.83 12.64 35.17
N HIS A 205 -12.13 12.93 35.21
CA HIS A 205 -12.69 13.93 36.12
C HIS A 205 -12.50 13.53 37.59
N GLU A 206 -12.78 12.28 37.96
CA GLU A 206 -12.54 11.75 39.31
C GLU A 206 -11.07 11.90 39.74
N ALA A 207 -10.12 11.63 38.83
CA ALA A 207 -8.70 11.83 39.09
C ALA A 207 -8.34 13.29 39.36
N LEU A 208 -9.01 14.25 38.69
CA LEU A 208 -8.80 15.68 38.88
C LEU A 208 -9.37 16.21 40.21
N GLU A 209 -10.40 15.57 40.76
CA GLU A 209 -10.93 15.92 42.09
C GLU A 209 -9.91 15.63 43.21
N LEU A 210 -9.03 14.64 43.01
CA LEU A 210 -8.01 14.26 43.99
C LEU A 210 -6.76 15.12 43.90
N ASN A 211 -6.28 15.40 42.69
CA ASN A 211 -5.06 16.18 42.45
C ASN A 211 -5.03 16.71 41.01
N GLU A 212 -4.29 17.79 40.75
CA GLU A 212 -4.01 18.27 39.40
C GLU A 212 -3.17 17.22 38.62
N CYS A 213 -3.85 16.27 37.98
CA CYS A 213 -3.25 15.15 37.27
C CYS A 213 -3.04 15.47 35.78
N ALA A 214 -1.78 15.49 35.33
CA ALA A 214 -1.44 15.83 33.95
C ALA A 214 -2.03 14.85 32.91
N THR A 215 -2.06 13.55 33.22
CA THR A 215 -2.59 12.51 32.33
C THR A 215 -4.11 12.53 32.24
N ALA A 216 -4.81 12.96 33.29
CA ALA A 216 -6.25 13.22 33.25
C ALA A 216 -6.57 14.37 32.28
N TYR A 217 -5.87 15.50 32.39
CA TYR A 217 -6.02 16.60 31.43
C TYR A 217 -5.70 16.19 29.98
N ILE A 218 -4.70 15.31 29.76
CA ILE A 218 -4.45 14.75 28.42
C ILE A 218 -5.67 13.99 27.91
N LEU A 219 -6.28 13.11 28.73
CA LEU A 219 -7.44 12.32 28.31
C LEU A 219 -8.61 13.22 27.94
N LEU A 220 -8.91 14.22 28.77
CA LEU A 220 -9.99 15.18 28.48
C LEU A 220 -9.69 15.99 27.21
N ALA A 221 -8.45 16.44 27.02
CA ALA A 221 -8.06 17.18 25.83
C ALA A 221 -8.15 16.35 24.54
N GLU A 222 -7.91 15.04 24.63
CA GLU A 222 -8.03 14.13 23.49
C GLU A 222 -9.47 13.73 23.22
N GLU A 223 -10.27 13.38 24.23
CA GLU A 223 -11.58 12.72 24.01
C GLU A 223 -12.80 13.61 24.26
N GLU A 224 -12.72 14.54 25.22
CA GLU A 224 -13.86 15.39 25.62
C GLU A 224 -13.89 16.72 24.85
N ALA A 225 -12.73 17.29 24.53
CA ALA A 225 -12.65 18.57 23.83
C ALA A 225 -13.32 18.52 22.45
N THR A 226 -14.25 19.43 22.20
CA THR A 226 -15.02 19.48 20.94
C THR A 226 -14.39 20.41 19.90
N THR A 227 -13.49 21.29 20.34
CA THR A 227 -12.74 22.22 19.48
C THR A 227 -11.25 22.21 19.78
N ILE A 228 -10.44 22.66 18.82
CA ILE A 228 -8.99 22.80 19.01
C ILE A 228 -8.66 23.82 20.11
N VAL A 229 -9.49 24.84 20.30
CA VAL A 229 -9.31 25.85 21.36
C VAL A 229 -9.53 25.25 22.74
N GLU A 230 -10.56 24.42 22.91
CA GLU A 230 -10.81 23.68 24.15
C GLU A 230 -9.67 22.68 24.45
N ALA A 231 -9.24 21.93 23.43
CA ALA A 231 -8.12 21.01 23.55
C ALA A 231 -6.84 21.75 24.00
N GLU A 232 -6.55 22.91 23.39
CA GLU A 232 -5.39 23.73 23.77
C GLU A 232 -5.48 24.19 25.25
N LYS A 233 -6.67 24.60 25.71
CA LYS A 233 -6.88 25.03 27.10
C LYS A 233 -6.58 23.89 28.08
N LEU A 234 -7.09 22.69 27.80
CA LEU A 234 -6.84 21.50 28.62
C LEU A 234 -5.37 21.08 28.57
N PHE A 235 -4.72 21.12 27.41
CA PHE A 235 -3.28 20.84 27.31
C PHE A 235 -2.41 21.88 28.03
N LYS A 236 -2.82 23.15 28.13
CA LYS A 236 -2.13 24.15 28.95
C LYS A 236 -2.22 23.82 30.44
N GLN A 237 -3.37 23.33 30.90
CA GLN A 237 -3.52 22.83 32.28
C GLN A 237 -2.67 21.58 32.50
N ALA A 238 -2.66 20.65 31.53
CA ALA A 238 -1.79 19.47 31.53
C ALA A 238 -0.31 19.87 31.64
N LEU A 239 0.12 20.90 30.90
CA LEU A 239 1.51 21.35 30.89
C LEU A 239 1.94 21.85 32.27
N LYS A 240 1.11 22.69 32.90
CA LYS A 240 1.37 23.21 34.25
C LYS A 240 1.56 22.08 35.27
N ALA A 241 0.67 21.09 35.26
CA ALA A 241 0.77 19.91 36.13
C ALA A 241 1.99 19.03 35.78
N GLY A 242 2.21 18.79 34.49
CA GLY A 242 3.27 17.94 33.95
C GLY A 242 4.67 18.46 34.20
N GLU A 243 4.91 19.77 34.07
CA GLU A 243 6.19 20.40 34.39
C GLU A 243 6.56 20.25 35.88
N GLY A 244 5.55 20.36 36.76
CA GLY A 244 5.73 20.14 38.20
C GLY A 244 6.11 18.68 38.52
N CYS A 245 5.51 17.71 37.84
CA CYS A 245 5.88 16.30 37.97
C CYS A 245 7.28 16.00 37.42
N TYR A 246 7.56 16.45 36.19
CA TYR A 246 8.85 16.29 35.53
C TYR A 246 10.01 16.86 36.36
N ARG A 247 9.88 18.09 36.88
CA ARG A 247 10.94 18.71 37.69
C ARG A 247 11.26 17.91 38.95
N ARG A 248 10.23 17.36 39.61
CA ARG A 248 10.39 16.50 40.79
C ARG A 248 11.04 15.16 40.45
N SER A 249 10.58 14.48 39.40
CA SER A 249 11.14 13.19 39.02
C SER A 249 12.56 13.30 38.46
N GLN A 250 12.90 14.40 37.79
CA GLN A 250 14.26 14.68 37.33
C GLN A 250 15.28 14.78 38.47
N GLN A 251 14.90 15.35 39.61
CA GLN A 251 15.75 15.44 40.80
C GLN A 251 15.98 14.07 41.45
N LEU A 252 14.97 13.20 41.37
CA LEU A 252 14.97 11.90 42.04
C LEU A 252 15.46 10.74 41.15
N GLN A 253 15.65 10.95 39.84
CA GLN A 253 15.87 9.87 38.86
C GLN A 253 17.02 8.90 39.20
N HIS A 254 18.06 9.36 39.89
CA HIS A 254 19.22 8.54 40.28
C HIS A 254 19.04 7.75 41.59
N HIS A 255 17.90 7.87 42.26
CA HIS A 255 17.65 7.27 43.58
C HIS A 255 17.11 5.83 43.50
N GLY A 256 17.06 5.23 42.30
CA GLY A 256 16.69 3.84 42.08
C GLY A 256 15.82 3.63 40.84
N ALA A 257 15.63 2.37 40.45
CA ALA A 257 14.91 1.99 39.23
C ALA A 257 13.45 2.49 39.18
N GLN A 258 12.78 2.59 40.35
CA GLN A 258 11.42 3.12 40.45
C GLN A 258 11.35 4.61 40.11
N TYR A 259 12.32 5.40 40.58
CA TYR A 259 12.40 6.83 40.29
C TYR A 259 12.82 7.09 38.85
N GLU A 260 13.69 6.24 38.29
CA GLU A 260 14.05 6.29 36.87
C GLU A 260 12.83 6.00 35.98
N ALA A 261 12.05 4.96 36.31
CA ALA A 261 10.82 4.64 35.58
C ALA A 261 9.79 5.77 35.66
N GLN A 262 9.62 6.39 36.83
CA GLN A 262 8.77 7.56 36.98
C GLN A 262 9.29 8.75 36.17
N HIS A 263 10.60 9.01 36.15
CA HIS A 263 11.17 10.07 35.35
C HIS A 263 10.95 9.86 33.85
N ARG A 264 11.13 8.62 33.35
CA ARG A 264 10.81 8.28 31.95
C ARG A 264 9.35 8.54 31.63
N ARG A 265 8.43 8.10 32.48
CA ARG A 265 6.98 8.35 32.34
C ARG A 265 6.67 9.84 32.31
N ASP A 266 7.16 10.62 33.27
CA ASP A 266 6.89 12.06 33.35
C ASP A 266 7.51 12.82 32.18
N THR A 267 8.66 12.37 31.67
CA THR A 267 9.27 12.90 30.44
C THR A 267 8.38 12.62 29.23
N ASN A 268 7.87 11.39 29.08
CA ASN A 268 6.95 11.04 28.00
C ASN A 268 5.66 11.87 28.04
N VAL A 269 5.08 12.05 29.23
CA VAL A 269 3.90 12.91 29.46
C VAL A 269 4.20 14.35 29.04
N LEU A 270 5.31 14.93 29.49
CA LEU A 270 5.68 16.31 29.18
C LEU A 270 5.90 16.53 27.68
N VAL A 271 6.63 15.63 27.02
CA VAL A 271 6.90 15.70 25.59
C VAL A 271 5.61 15.54 24.78
N TYR A 272 4.72 14.64 25.20
CA TYR A 272 3.41 14.48 24.58
C TYR A 272 2.61 15.78 24.62
N ILE A 273 2.50 16.41 25.80
CA ILE A 273 1.75 17.66 25.99
C ILE A 273 2.34 18.79 25.14
N LYS A 274 3.66 19.00 25.20
CA LYS A 274 4.34 20.04 24.42
C LYS A 274 4.15 19.83 22.91
N ARG A 275 4.22 18.57 22.43
CA ARG A 275 3.92 18.24 21.02
C ARG A 275 2.48 18.56 20.66
N ARG A 276 1.50 18.14 21.46
CA ARG A 276 0.07 18.40 21.18
C ARG A 276 -0.26 19.90 21.21
N LEU A 277 0.34 20.68 22.12
CA LEU A 277 0.23 22.14 22.10
C LEU A 277 0.79 22.76 20.81
N ALA A 278 1.94 22.27 20.31
CA ALA A 278 2.48 22.73 19.04
C ALA A 278 1.53 22.39 17.87
N MET A 279 0.88 21.23 17.91
CA MET A 279 -0.16 20.85 16.92
C MET A 279 -1.40 21.74 17.03
N CYS A 280 -1.87 22.08 18.24
CA CYS A 280 -2.95 23.05 18.44
C CYS A 280 -2.57 24.42 17.86
N ALA A 281 -1.37 24.93 18.17
CA ALA A 281 -0.90 26.20 17.65
C ALA A 281 -0.86 26.22 16.11
N ARG A 282 -0.40 25.12 15.50
CA ARG A 282 -0.41 24.94 14.03
C ARG A 282 -1.81 25.00 13.45
N LYS A 283 -2.77 24.27 14.04
CA LYS A 283 -4.18 24.22 13.62
C LYS A 283 -4.92 25.55 13.82
N LEU A 284 -4.52 26.34 14.82
CA LEU A 284 -5.06 27.68 15.09
C LEU A 284 -4.38 28.79 14.26
N GLY A 285 -3.57 28.43 13.26
CA GLY A 285 -2.89 29.40 12.38
C GLY A 285 -1.66 30.08 12.98
N ARG A 286 -1.28 29.74 14.22
CA ARG A 286 -0.06 30.24 14.89
C ARG A 286 1.16 29.41 14.48
N THR A 287 1.39 29.29 13.17
CA THR A 287 2.40 28.38 12.59
C THR A 287 3.83 28.71 13.04
N ARG A 288 4.19 29.99 13.17
CA ARG A 288 5.53 30.40 13.67
C ARG A 288 5.78 29.95 15.10
N GLU A 289 4.75 30.03 15.95
CA GLU A 289 4.81 29.55 17.34
C GLU A 289 4.99 28.02 17.36
N ALA A 290 4.19 27.29 16.57
CA ALA A 290 4.31 25.84 16.44
C ALA A 290 5.72 25.39 16.01
N VAL A 291 6.31 26.05 15.00
CA VAL A 291 7.68 25.77 14.54
C VAL A 291 8.70 25.98 15.66
N LYS A 292 8.57 27.09 16.42
CA LYS A 292 9.45 27.35 17.57
C LYS A 292 9.32 26.23 18.61
N MET A 293 8.10 25.89 19.00
CA MET A 293 7.84 24.83 19.98
C MET A 293 8.40 23.47 19.55
N MET A 294 8.25 23.10 18.27
CA MET A 294 8.79 21.84 17.74
C MET A 294 10.33 21.82 17.73
N ARG A 295 10.98 22.93 17.35
CA ARG A 295 12.45 23.07 17.40
C ARG A 295 12.98 22.98 18.83
N ASP A 296 12.33 23.69 19.75
CA ASP A 296 12.70 23.67 21.17
C ASP A 296 12.57 22.26 21.74
N LEU A 297 11.47 21.56 21.42
CA LEU A 297 11.22 20.20 21.87
C LEU A 297 12.28 19.20 21.35
N MET A 298 12.64 19.29 20.06
CA MET A 298 13.69 18.46 19.48
C MET A 298 15.08 18.73 20.05
N LYS A 299 15.35 19.97 20.50
CA LYS A 299 16.61 20.35 21.14
C LYS A 299 16.68 19.90 22.60
N GLU A 300 15.56 20.03 23.33
CA GLU A 300 15.45 19.66 24.75
C GLU A 300 15.46 18.13 24.94
N PHE A 301 14.85 17.38 24.02
CA PHE A 301 14.70 15.93 24.11
C PHE A 301 15.16 15.19 22.83
N PRO A 302 16.45 15.26 22.46
CA PRO A 302 16.96 14.71 21.19
C PRO A 302 16.83 13.18 21.09
N LEU A 303 16.78 12.47 22.23
CA LEU A 303 16.70 11.01 22.31
C LEU A 303 15.26 10.47 22.19
N LEU A 304 14.24 11.32 22.26
CA LEU A 304 12.83 10.91 22.18
C LEU A 304 12.29 10.93 20.74
N SER A 305 12.96 10.15 19.87
CA SER A 305 12.58 9.97 18.46
C SER A 305 11.20 9.34 18.26
N MET A 306 10.64 8.74 19.31
CA MET A 306 9.36 8.00 19.30
C MET A 306 8.17 8.77 18.73
N PHE A 307 8.13 10.10 18.89
CA PHE A 307 7.04 10.93 18.38
C PHE A 307 7.27 11.51 16.98
N ASN A 308 8.44 11.27 16.38
CA ASN A 308 8.81 11.76 15.05
C ASN A 308 8.47 13.26 14.82
N ILE A 309 8.76 14.11 15.79
CA ILE A 309 8.41 15.56 15.79
C ILE A 309 8.95 16.29 14.55
N HIS A 310 10.05 15.80 13.97
CA HIS A 310 10.60 16.32 12.73
C HIS A 310 9.60 16.31 11.56
N GLU A 311 8.68 15.34 11.51
CA GLU A 311 7.63 15.31 10.48
C GLU A 311 6.58 16.41 10.69
N ASN A 312 6.21 16.69 11.95
CA ASN A 312 5.37 17.86 12.26
C ASN A 312 6.07 19.17 11.87
N LEU A 313 7.37 19.27 12.13
CA LEU A 313 8.17 20.44 11.79
C LEU A 313 8.27 20.65 10.28
N LEU A 314 8.45 19.59 9.50
CA LEU A 314 8.50 19.66 8.02
C LEU A 314 7.19 20.24 7.46
N GLU A 315 6.04 19.73 7.91
CA GLU A 315 4.72 20.25 7.48
C GLU A 315 4.56 21.73 7.84
N ALA A 316 4.87 22.11 9.08
CA ALA A 316 4.72 23.49 9.54
C ALA A 316 5.67 24.46 8.80
N LEU A 317 6.88 24.03 8.45
CA LEU A 317 7.83 24.82 7.66
C LEU A 317 7.40 24.97 6.19
N LEU A 318 6.83 23.92 5.60
CA LEU A 318 6.23 23.99 4.25
C LEU A 318 5.08 24.99 4.21
N GLU A 319 4.26 25.03 5.26
CA GLU A 319 3.19 26.02 5.36
C GLU A 319 3.73 27.46 5.38
N LEU A 320 4.80 27.71 6.13
CA LEU A 320 5.49 29.01 6.14
C LEU A 320 6.26 29.30 4.84
N GLN A 321 6.31 28.35 3.90
CA GLN A 321 7.14 28.40 2.69
C GLN A 321 8.63 28.62 3.00
N ALA A 322 9.07 28.19 4.18
CA ALA A 322 10.45 28.29 4.63
C ALA A 322 11.30 27.16 4.03
N TYR A 323 11.36 27.07 2.69
CA TYR A 323 11.95 25.93 1.97
C TYR A 323 13.42 25.68 2.31
N ALA A 324 14.19 26.72 2.63
CA ALA A 324 15.58 26.58 3.09
C ALA A 324 15.67 25.83 4.43
N ASP A 325 14.75 26.14 5.36
CA ASP A 325 14.67 25.44 6.64
C ASP A 325 14.19 24.00 6.48
N VAL A 326 13.25 23.75 5.55
CA VAL A 326 12.83 22.38 5.19
C VAL A 326 14.03 21.58 4.70
N GLN A 327 14.84 22.15 3.79
CA GLN A 327 16.06 21.50 3.29
C GLN A 327 17.07 21.22 4.41
N ALA A 328 17.22 22.13 5.37
CA ALA A 328 18.11 21.95 6.52
C ALA A 328 17.65 20.83 7.46
N VAL A 329 16.35 20.64 7.64
CA VAL A 329 15.81 19.49 8.38
C VAL A 329 16.06 18.21 7.61
N LEU A 330 15.73 18.16 6.31
CA LEU A 330 15.90 16.96 5.47
C LEU A 330 17.37 16.51 5.37
N ALA A 331 18.33 17.43 5.34
CA ALA A 331 19.75 17.11 5.29
C ALA A 331 20.21 16.23 6.48
N LYS A 332 19.56 16.36 7.64
CA LYS A 332 19.83 15.51 8.82
C LYS A 332 19.33 14.08 8.65
N TYR A 333 18.45 13.84 7.69
CA TYR A 333 17.82 12.55 7.41
C TYR A 333 18.17 12.03 6.01
N ASP A 334 19.22 12.56 5.37
CA ASP A 334 19.63 12.14 4.02
C ASP A 334 20.37 10.79 4.05
N ASP A 335 21.07 10.48 5.14
CA ASP A 335 21.75 9.20 5.35
C ASP A 335 20.79 8.00 5.20
N ILE A 336 21.26 6.95 4.51
CA ILE A 336 20.55 5.69 4.28
C ILE A 336 20.34 4.92 5.60
N SER A 337 21.24 5.12 6.57
CA SER A 337 21.14 4.47 7.89
C SER A 337 19.95 4.96 8.72
N LEU A 338 19.42 6.14 8.41
CA LEU A 338 18.34 6.77 9.17
C LEU A 338 16.95 6.31 8.68
N PRO A 339 15.98 6.18 9.60
CA PRO A 339 14.64 5.72 9.25
C PRO A 339 13.97 6.69 8.27
N LYS A 340 13.64 6.20 7.07
CA LYS A 340 12.86 6.94 6.09
C LYS A 340 11.35 6.85 6.39
N SER A 341 10.60 7.84 5.90
CA SER A 341 9.14 7.91 5.90
C SER A 341 8.65 8.60 4.63
N ALA A 342 7.35 8.46 4.33
CA ALA A 342 6.75 9.14 3.19
C ALA A 342 6.97 10.66 3.29
N THR A 343 6.86 11.22 4.50
CA THR A 343 7.11 12.64 4.77
C THR A 343 8.51 13.07 4.33
N ILE A 344 9.55 12.30 4.67
CA ILE A 344 10.94 12.63 4.30
C ILE A 344 11.11 12.51 2.77
N CYS A 345 10.74 11.38 2.18
CA CYS A 345 11.01 11.09 0.77
C CYS A 345 10.23 12.01 -0.18
N TYR A 346 8.93 12.18 0.04
CA TYR A 346 8.11 13.02 -0.83
C TYR A 346 8.33 14.51 -0.61
N THR A 347 8.67 14.96 0.61
CA THR A 347 9.03 16.37 0.81
C THR A 347 10.35 16.71 0.14
N ALA A 348 11.34 15.81 0.18
CA ALA A 348 12.58 15.98 -0.60
C ALA A 348 12.29 16.04 -2.11
N ALA A 349 11.41 15.16 -2.62
CA ALA A 349 10.97 15.20 -4.01
C ALA A 349 10.27 16.52 -4.37
N LEU A 350 9.38 17.03 -3.50
CA LEU A 350 8.70 18.31 -3.69
C LEU A 350 9.70 19.48 -3.79
N LEU A 351 10.73 19.54 -2.94
CA LEU A 351 11.74 20.60 -3.00
C LEU A 351 12.54 20.57 -4.30
N LYS A 352 12.86 19.38 -4.82
CA LYS A 352 13.55 19.23 -6.11
C LYS A 352 12.62 19.56 -7.27
N ALA A 353 11.37 19.11 -7.22
CA ALA A 353 10.35 19.44 -8.22
C ALA A 353 10.15 20.95 -8.32
N ARG A 354 10.05 21.65 -7.19
CA ARG A 354 9.92 23.11 -7.13
C ARG A 354 11.02 23.87 -7.88
N ALA A 355 12.23 23.32 -7.97
CA ALA A 355 13.34 23.98 -8.64
C ALA A 355 13.25 23.94 -10.18
N VAL A 356 12.35 23.12 -10.75
CA VAL A 356 12.29 22.85 -12.19
C VAL A 356 10.87 22.84 -12.78
N SER A 357 9.83 22.77 -11.94
CA SER A 357 8.47 22.45 -12.38
C SER A 357 7.78 23.56 -13.16
N ASP A 358 8.19 24.81 -12.97
CA ASP A 358 7.69 26.00 -13.69
C ASP A 358 7.99 25.94 -15.20
N LYS A 359 9.12 25.34 -15.58
CA LYS A 359 9.61 25.25 -16.96
C LYS A 359 9.51 23.84 -17.53
N PHE A 360 9.02 22.88 -16.75
CA PHE A 360 8.95 21.50 -17.16
C PHE A 360 7.83 21.29 -18.19
N SER A 361 8.20 20.80 -19.37
CA SER A 361 7.27 20.35 -20.40
C SER A 361 7.67 18.94 -20.86
N PRO A 362 6.76 17.95 -20.80
CA PRO A 362 7.03 16.60 -21.26
C PRO A 362 7.47 16.55 -22.73
N GLU A 363 6.88 17.39 -23.58
CA GLU A 363 7.22 17.45 -25.01
C GLU A 363 8.58 18.08 -25.26
N ALA A 364 8.97 19.08 -24.45
CA ALA A 364 10.29 19.67 -24.54
C ALA A 364 11.34 18.66 -24.05
N ALA A 365 11.08 17.99 -22.93
CA ALA A 365 11.95 16.97 -22.35
C ALA A 365 12.16 15.77 -23.28
N SER A 366 11.14 15.35 -24.05
CA SER A 366 11.29 14.25 -25.02
C SER A 366 12.19 14.62 -26.21
N ARG A 367 12.19 15.90 -26.63
CA ARG A 367 13.02 16.38 -27.75
C ARG A 367 14.46 16.70 -27.36
N ARG A 368 14.66 17.37 -26.22
CA ARG A 368 15.99 17.86 -25.78
C ARG A 368 16.67 17.00 -24.71
N GLY A 369 15.95 16.02 -24.14
CA GLY A 369 16.36 15.33 -22.93
C GLY A 369 16.12 16.14 -21.66
N LEU A 370 16.29 15.49 -20.51
CA LEU A 370 16.20 16.13 -19.19
C LEU A 370 17.51 16.88 -18.89
N SER A 371 17.40 18.11 -18.39
CA SER A 371 18.54 18.80 -17.78
C SER A 371 18.97 18.10 -16.49
N THR A 372 20.16 18.38 -15.98
CA THR A 372 20.65 17.81 -14.72
C THR A 372 19.70 18.10 -13.55
N ALA A 373 19.12 19.30 -13.49
CA ALA A 373 18.17 19.66 -12.45
C ALA A 373 16.85 18.87 -12.58
N GLU A 374 16.34 18.72 -13.81
CA GLU A 374 15.13 17.93 -14.08
C GLU A 374 15.36 16.45 -13.77
N MET A 375 16.52 15.91 -14.14
CA MET A 375 16.93 14.53 -13.83
C MET A 375 16.95 14.29 -12.31
N ASN A 376 17.56 15.20 -11.54
CA ASN A 376 17.60 15.10 -10.08
C ASN A 376 16.20 15.14 -9.45
N ALA A 377 15.27 15.92 -10.01
CA ALA A 377 13.88 15.96 -9.55
C ALA A 377 13.13 14.65 -9.87
N VAL A 378 13.29 14.14 -11.09
CA VAL A 378 12.73 12.85 -11.53
C VAL A 378 13.26 11.71 -10.66
N GLU A 379 14.57 11.66 -10.39
CA GLU A 379 15.17 10.65 -9.51
C GLU A 379 14.66 10.75 -8.07
N ALA A 380 14.46 11.96 -7.54
CA ALA A 380 13.87 12.15 -6.22
C ALA A 380 12.42 11.65 -6.16
N ILE A 381 11.62 11.89 -7.21
CA ILE A 381 10.27 11.34 -7.34
C ILE A 381 10.31 9.81 -7.43
N HIS A 382 11.20 9.24 -8.25
CA HIS A 382 11.34 7.79 -8.35
C HIS A 382 11.67 7.17 -6.99
N ARG A 383 12.62 7.73 -6.23
CA ARG A 383 12.94 7.26 -4.87
C ARG A 383 11.75 7.36 -3.92
N ALA A 384 10.95 8.41 -4.01
CA ALA A 384 9.76 8.59 -3.18
C ALA A 384 8.65 7.58 -3.53
N VAL A 385 8.40 7.37 -4.82
CA VAL A 385 7.43 6.38 -5.33
C VAL A 385 7.87 4.96 -5.01
N GLU A 386 9.17 4.68 -5.13
CA GLU A 386 9.77 3.40 -4.76
C GLU A 386 9.61 3.11 -3.25
N PHE A 387 9.78 4.14 -2.42
CA PHE A 387 9.58 4.03 -0.98
C PHE A 387 8.11 3.71 -0.64
N ASN A 388 7.18 4.56 -1.09
CA ASN A 388 5.74 4.38 -0.88
C ASN A 388 4.94 4.65 -2.18
N PRO A 389 4.50 3.61 -2.90
CA PRO A 389 3.80 3.69 -4.18
C PRO A 389 2.33 4.12 -4.08
N HIS A 390 1.78 4.19 -2.87
CA HIS A 390 0.37 4.51 -2.64
C HIS A 390 0.12 6.03 -2.71
N VAL A 391 1.10 6.84 -2.31
CA VAL A 391 1.02 8.31 -2.21
C VAL A 391 0.60 9.01 -3.52
N PRO A 392 1.14 8.69 -4.71
CA PRO A 392 0.89 9.47 -5.91
C PRO A 392 -0.59 9.55 -6.28
N LYS A 393 -1.35 8.47 -6.10
CA LYS A 393 -2.79 8.45 -6.39
C LYS A 393 -3.59 9.43 -5.54
N TYR A 394 -3.20 9.63 -4.28
CA TYR A 394 -3.82 10.62 -3.41
C TYR A 394 -3.38 12.04 -3.76
N LEU A 395 -2.09 12.24 -4.06
CA LEU A 395 -1.59 13.56 -4.46
C LEU A 395 -2.18 14.04 -5.79
N LEU A 396 -2.42 13.12 -6.71
CA LEU A 396 -3.03 13.38 -8.02
C LEU A 396 -4.56 13.36 -7.96
N GLU A 397 -5.15 13.19 -6.78
CA GLU A 397 -6.61 13.15 -6.57
C GLU A 397 -7.32 12.07 -7.40
N MET A 398 -6.59 11.04 -7.83
CA MET A 398 -7.14 9.84 -8.50
C MET A 398 -7.81 8.90 -7.50
N LYS A 399 -7.55 9.09 -6.21
CA LYS A 399 -8.17 8.36 -5.10
C LYS A 399 -8.62 9.34 -4.03
N SER A 400 -9.84 9.14 -3.51
CA SER A 400 -10.43 9.99 -2.48
C SER A 400 -9.61 9.95 -1.18
N LEU A 401 -9.39 11.13 -0.60
CA LEU A 401 -8.80 11.26 0.73
C LEU A 401 -9.84 11.04 1.82
N ILE A 402 -9.42 10.38 2.90
CA ILE A 402 -10.17 10.20 4.14
C ILE A 402 -9.39 10.84 5.30
N LEU A 403 -9.98 10.89 6.51
CA LEU A 403 -9.20 11.25 7.70
C LEU A 403 -8.10 10.20 7.94
N PRO A 404 -6.86 10.62 8.22
CA PRO A 404 -5.77 9.68 8.45
C PRO A 404 -5.98 8.93 9.78
N PRO A 405 -5.55 7.66 9.89
CA PRO A 405 -5.59 6.91 11.14
C PRO A 405 -4.63 7.49 12.20
N GLU A 406 -4.79 7.07 13.46
CA GLU A 406 -3.87 7.41 14.55
C GLU A 406 -2.55 6.64 14.46
N HIS A 407 -2.55 5.50 13.78
CA HIS A 407 -1.37 4.71 13.46
C HIS A 407 -1.25 4.41 11.97
N ILE A 408 -0.01 4.26 11.51
CA ILE A 408 0.34 4.04 10.11
C ILE A 408 1.25 2.82 9.97
N LEU A 409 1.06 2.12 8.87
CA LEU A 409 2.02 1.16 8.35
C LEU A 409 3.00 1.90 7.43
N LYS A 410 4.29 1.90 7.78
CA LYS A 410 5.32 2.47 6.91
C LYS A 410 5.31 1.77 5.55
N ARG A 411 5.37 2.56 4.48
CA ARG A 411 5.24 2.16 3.08
C ARG A 411 3.83 1.68 2.68
N GLY A 412 2.87 1.68 3.59
CA GLY A 412 1.49 1.26 3.37
C GLY A 412 0.57 2.38 2.86
N ASP A 413 -0.68 2.01 2.62
CA ASP A 413 -1.76 2.91 2.20
C ASP A 413 -2.13 3.89 3.33
N SER A 414 -2.03 3.45 4.60
CA SER A 414 -2.27 4.29 5.77
C SER A 414 -1.26 5.44 5.91
N GLU A 415 0.03 5.18 5.72
CA GLU A 415 1.06 6.24 5.68
C GLU A 415 0.84 7.19 4.50
N ALA A 416 0.38 6.66 3.35
CA ALA A 416 0.14 7.48 2.18
C ALA A 416 -1.01 8.47 2.37
N ILE A 417 -2.10 8.04 3.02
CA ILE A 417 -3.19 8.93 3.44
C ILE A 417 -2.67 9.98 4.42
N ALA A 418 -1.93 9.55 5.45
CA ALA A 418 -1.38 10.46 6.46
C ALA A 418 -0.48 11.54 5.85
N TYR A 419 0.36 11.18 4.88
CA TYR A 419 1.16 12.15 4.14
C TYR A 419 0.29 13.07 3.29
N ALA A 420 -0.50 12.51 2.37
CA ALA A 420 -1.23 13.28 1.37
C ALA A 420 -2.28 14.22 1.98
N PHE A 421 -2.92 13.82 3.09
CA PHE A 421 -3.90 14.64 3.81
C PHE A 421 -3.35 16.01 4.21
N PHE A 422 -2.09 16.06 4.65
CA PHE A 422 -1.44 17.31 5.06
C PHE A 422 -0.61 17.97 3.96
N HIS A 423 -0.11 17.20 2.98
CA HIS A 423 0.88 17.69 2.02
C HIS A 423 0.32 18.00 0.63
N LEU A 424 -0.88 17.54 0.28
CA LEU A 424 -1.49 17.81 -1.03
C LEU A 424 -1.52 19.31 -1.35
N GLN A 425 -1.89 20.15 -0.39
CA GLN A 425 -1.93 21.61 -0.59
C GLN A 425 -0.53 22.20 -0.84
N HIS A 426 0.50 21.65 -0.21
CA HIS A 426 1.89 22.06 -0.44
C HIS A 426 2.37 21.70 -1.85
N TRP A 427 1.95 20.54 -2.37
CA TRP A 427 2.21 20.14 -3.77
C TRP A 427 1.43 21.02 -4.77
N LYS A 428 0.15 21.31 -4.51
CA LYS A 428 -0.68 22.19 -5.35
C LYS A 428 -0.13 23.62 -5.44
N ARG A 429 0.48 24.12 -4.35
CA ARG A 429 1.07 25.46 -4.29
C ARG A 429 2.27 25.61 -5.23
N VAL A 430 2.98 24.52 -5.54
CA VAL A 430 4.13 24.54 -6.46
C VAL A 430 3.64 24.25 -7.87
N GLU A 431 3.58 25.30 -8.70
CA GLU A 431 3.12 25.19 -10.08
C GLU A 431 3.92 24.13 -10.86
N GLY A 432 3.20 23.24 -11.54
CA GLY A 432 3.77 22.14 -12.32
C GLY A 432 4.27 20.94 -11.52
N ALA A 433 4.36 20.98 -10.18
CA ALA A 433 4.91 19.87 -9.40
C ALA A 433 4.06 18.59 -9.50
N LEU A 434 2.73 18.72 -9.44
CA LEU A 434 1.80 17.60 -9.65
C LEU A 434 1.83 17.08 -11.10
N ASN A 435 2.04 17.95 -12.08
CA ASN A 435 2.20 17.54 -13.48
C ASN A 435 3.49 16.73 -13.67
N LEU A 436 4.60 17.20 -13.08
CA LEU A 436 5.86 16.46 -13.08
C LEU A 436 5.72 15.10 -12.38
N LEU A 437 5.03 15.05 -11.24
CA LEU A 437 4.70 13.78 -10.57
C LEU A 437 3.90 12.88 -11.50
N HIS A 438 2.82 13.38 -12.10
CA HIS A 438 1.95 12.64 -13.03
C HIS A 438 2.71 12.01 -14.20
N CYS A 439 3.64 12.77 -14.82
CA CYS A 439 4.42 12.29 -15.96
C CYS A 439 5.48 11.24 -15.59
N THR A 440 5.87 11.14 -14.32
CA THR A 440 7.04 10.34 -13.90
C THR A 440 6.68 9.13 -13.05
N TRP A 441 5.64 9.22 -12.21
CA TRP A 441 5.35 8.21 -11.21
C TRP A 441 5.00 6.83 -11.80
N GLU A 442 4.28 6.77 -12.93
CA GLU A 442 3.98 5.51 -13.64
C GLU A 442 5.22 4.88 -14.25
N GLY A 443 6.15 5.72 -14.73
CA GLY A 443 7.43 5.30 -15.26
C GLY A 443 8.23 4.50 -14.24
N THR A 444 8.19 4.90 -12.96
CA THR A 444 8.83 4.17 -11.85
C THR A 444 8.40 2.71 -11.82
N PHE A 445 7.11 2.39 -11.90
CA PHE A 445 6.63 1.01 -11.84
C PHE A 445 7.07 0.16 -13.03
N ARG A 446 7.26 0.78 -14.20
CA ARG A 446 7.78 0.09 -15.39
C ARG A 446 9.29 -0.19 -15.28
N MET A 447 10.02 0.59 -14.49
CA MET A 447 11.46 0.46 -14.32
C MET A 447 11.86 -0.45 -13.15
N ILE A 448 11.00 -0.69 -12.16
CA ILE A 448 11.31 -1.63 -11.08
C ILE A 448 11.31 -3.06 -11.66
N PRO A 449 12.42 -3.82 -11.55
CA PRO A 449 12.51 -5.16 -12.12
C PRO A 449 11.50 -6.10 -11.46
N TYR A 450 10.90 -7.04 -12.21
CA TYR A 450 10.07 -8.09 -11.62
C TYR A 450 10.90 -9.33 -11.26
N PRO A 451 10.74 -9.95 -10.07
CA PRO A 451 9.91 -9.50 -8.95
C PRO A 451 10.46 -8.21 -8.34
N LEU A 452 9.58 -7.34 -7.83
CA LEU A 452 9.84 -5.96 -7.41
C LEU A 452 10.90 -5.81 -6.29
N GLU A 453 11.53 -6.90 -5.86
CA GLU A 453 12.57 -7.03 -4.84
C GLU A 453 13.94 -6.44 -5.23
N LYS A 454 14.06 -5.79 -6.39
CA LYS A 454 15.34 -5.33 -6.97
C LYS A 454 15.42 -3.81 -7.16
N GLY A 455 14.80 -3.04 -6.27
CA GLY A 455 15.00 -1.60 -6.16
C GLY A 455 16.08 -1.24 -5.13
N HIS A 456 16.68 -0.04 -5.23
CA HIS A 456 17.66 0.46 -4.25
C HIS A 456 17.03 0.72 -2.87
N LEU A 457 15.75 1.12 -2.84
CA LEU A 457 14.94 1.35 -1.63
C LEU A 457 13.74 0.40 -1.54
N PHE A 458 13.49 -0.42 -2.58
CA PHE A 458 12.40 -1.38 -2.64
C PHE A 458 12.77 -2.71 -1.97
N TYR A 459 12.67 -2.76 -0.63
CA TYR A 459 12.62 -4.05 0.07
C TYR A 459 11.28 -4.76 -0.23
N PRO A 460 11.26 -6.11 -0.27
CA PRO A 460 10.03 -6.86 -0.49
C PRO A 460 8.93 -6.41 0.47
N TYR A 461 7.74 -6.09 -0.05
CA TYR A 461 6.58 -5.82 0.79
C TYR A 461 6.30 -7.07 1.63
N PRO A 462 6.21 -6.94 2.97
CA PRO A 462 5.75 -8.06 3.78
C PRO A 462 4.40 -8.55 3.28
N ILE A 463 4.20 -9.87 3.26
CA ILE A 463 2.94 -10.47 2.80
C ILE A 463 1.75 -9.96 3.62
N CYS A 464 1.98 -9.55 4.88
CA CYS A 464 0.98 -8.97 5.77
C CYS A 464 0.57 -7.52 5.48
N THR A 465 1.20 -6.81 4.54
CA THR A 465 0.99 -5.36 4.34
C THR A 465 -0.48 -5.04 4.08
N GLU A 466 -1.10 -5.77 3.15
CA GLU A 466 -2.52 -5.58 2.79
C GLU A 466 -3.45 -5.84 3.99
N THR A 467 -3.18 -6.89 4.77
CA THR A 467 -3.98 -7.23 5.95
C THR A 467 -3.83 -6.16 7.04
N ALA A 468 -2.61 -5.71 7.30
CA ALA A 468 -2.35 -4.69 8.32
C ALA A 468 -3.00 -3.33 7.96
N ASP A 469 -2.90 -2.88 6.71
CA ASP A 469 -3.60 -1.67 6.27
C ASP A 469 -5.13 -1.82 6.32
N ARG A 470 -5.67 -3.02 6.05
CA ARG A 470 -7.11 -3.30 6.20
C ARG A 470 -7.59 -3.23 7.65
N GLU A 471 -6.75 -3.56 8.61
CA GLU A 471 -7.09 -3.44 10.04
C GLU A 471 -7.01 -1.99 10.53
N LEU A 472 -6.10 -1.19 9.97
CA LEU A 472 -5.93 0.22 10.31
C LEU A 472 -6.96 1.14 9.67
N LEU A 473 -7.33 0.87 8.41
CA LEU A 473 -8.17 1.76 7.62
C LEU A 473 -9.66 1.39 7.73
N PRO A 474 -10.57 2.38 7.73
CA PRO A 474 -12.01 2.12 7.88
C PRO A 474 -12.57 1.36 6.67
N SER A 475 -13.63 0.59 6.90
CA SER A 475 -14.23 -0.31 5.90
C SER A 475 -14.81 0.39 4.67
N PHE A 476 -15.13 1.68 4.77
CA PHE A 476 -15.59 2.49 3.63
C PHE A 476 -14.45 2.96 2.72
N HIS A 477 -13.20 2.68 3.06
CA HIS A 477 -12.03 2.99 2.27
C HIS A 477 -11.51 1.76 1.54
N GLU A 478 -11.40 1.85 0.22
CA GLU A 478 -10.84 0.77 -0.59
C GLU A 478 -9.31 0.77 -0.49
N VAL A 479 -8.71 -0.21 0.18
CA VAL A 479 -7.26 -0.29 0.38
C VAL A 479 -6.53 -0.53 -0.95
N SER A 480 -5.55 0.31 -1.24
CA SER A 480 -4.66 0.12 -2.40
C SER A 480 -3.75 -1.08 -2.17
N VAL A 481 -3.64 -1.99 -3.14
CA VAL A 481 -2.73 -3.15 -3.05
C VAL A 481 -1.53 -2.98 -3.97
N TYR A 482 -0.34 -2.95 -3.37
CA TYR A 482 0.95 -2.96 -4.05
C TYR A 482 1.87 -4.06 -3.46
N PRO A 483 2.62 -4.80 -4.29
CA PRO A 483 2.53 -4.89 -5.75
C PRO A 483 1.14 -5.27 -6.25
N LYS A 484 0.73 -4.73 -7.41
CA LYS A 484 -0.40 -5.35 -8.12
C LYS A 484 0.03 -6.76 -8.49
N LYS A 485 -0.65 -7.77 -7.94
CA LYS A 485 -0.51 -9.16 -8.35
C LYS A 485 -1.19 -9.32 -9.71
N GLU A 486 -0.58 -8.82 -10.77
CA GLU A 486 -1.03 -9.16 -12.11
C GLU A 486 -0.61 -10.60 -12.38
N LEU A 487 -1.59 -11.50 -12.38
CA LEU A 487 -1.38 -12.84 -12.89
C LEU A 487 -0.94 -12.67 -14.36
N PRO A 488 0.24 -13.16 -14.75
CA PRO A 488 0.67 -13.08 -16.13
C PRO A 488 -0.44 -13.61 -17.04
N PHE A 489 -0.72 -12.90 -18.15
CA PHE A 489 -1.75 -13.30 -19.12
C PHE A 489 -1.70 -14.79 -19.43
N PHE A 490 -0.50 -15.37 -19.52
CA PHE A 490 -0.30 -16.78 -19.81
C PHE A 490 -0.88 -17.73 -18.74
N ILE A 491 -0.88 -17.36 -17.46
CA ILE A 491 -1.53 -18.15 -16.41
C ILE A 491 -3.04 -18.14 -16.63
N LEU A 492 -3.63 -16.97 -16.87
CA LEU A 492 -5.06 -16.84 -17.14
C LEU A 492 -5.46 -17.55 -18.45
N PHE A 493 -4.64 -17.43 -19.50
CA PHE A 493 -4.82 -18.10 -20.78
C PHE A 493 -4.74 -19.61 -20.64
N THR A 494 -3.74 -20.12 -19.91
CA THR A 494 -3.56 -21.56 -19.67
C THR A 494 -4.71 -22.09 -18.83
N ALA A 495 -5.10 -21.39 -17.75
CA ALA A 495 -6.27 -21.75 -16.95
C ALA A 495 -7.54 -21.78 -17.80
N GLY A 496 -7.77 -20.76 -18.63
CA GLY A 496 -8.89 -20.70 -19.57
C GLY A 496 -8.89 -21.85 -20.57
N LEU A 497 -7.73 -22.17 -21.17
CA LEU A 497 -7.56 -23.30 -22.09
C LEU A 497 -7.82 -24.64 -21.39
N CYS A 498 -7.37 -24.80 -20.14
CA CYS A 498 -7.61 -26.01 -19.35
C CYS A 498 -9.08 -26.16 -18.95
N SER A 499 -9.74 -25.08 -18.54
CA SER A 499 -11.18 -25.08 -18.25
C SER A 499 -11.99 -25.41 -19.50
N PHE A 500 -11.60 -24.86 -20.66
CA PHE A 500 -12.24 -25.12 -21.93
C PHE A 500 -12.05 -26.57 -22.40
N THR A 501 -10.85 -27.13 -22.28
CA THR A 501 -10.58 -28.54 -22.65
C THR A 501 -11.27 -29.51 -21.71
N ALA A 502 -11.32 -29.23 -20.41
CA ALA A 502 -12.08 -30.01 -19.44
C ALA A 502 -13.58 -30.00 -19.76
N MET A 503 -14.13 -28.84 -20.11
CA MET A 503 -15.53 -28.69 -20.55
C MET A 503 -15.80 -29.50 -21.83
N LEU A 504 -14.92 -29.41 -22.84
CA LEU A 504 -15.05 -30.20 -24.08
C LEU A 504 -14.98 -31.71 -23.81
N ALA A 505 -14.11 -32.15 -22.90
CA ALA A 505 -14.00 -33.56 -22.53
C ALA A 505 -15.29 -34.05 -21.83
N LEU A 506 -15.86 -33.25 -20.92
CA LEU A 506 -17.14 -33.56 -20.28
C LEU A 506 -18.28 -33.62 -21.30
N LEU A 507 -18.37 -32.66 -22.22
CA LEU A 507 -19.40 -32.65 -23.27
C LEU A 507 -19.25 -33.83 -24.23
N THR A 508 -18.02 -34.22 -24.58
CA THR A 508 -17.75 -35.38 -25.44
C THR A 508 -18.12 -36.69 -24.75
N HIS A 509 -17.91 -36.78 -23.44
CA HIS A 509 -18.32 -37.93 -22.66
C HIS A 509 -19.85 -38.01 -22.51
N GLN A 510 -20.53 -36.87 -22.27
CA GLN A 510 -21.97 -36.85 -22.03
C GLN A 510 -22.81 -36.91 -23.32
N PHE A 511 -22.30 -36.34 -24.42
CA PHE A 511 -22.99 -36.23 -25.71
C PHE A 511 -22.09 -36.61 -26.90
N PRO A 512 -21.66 -37.87 -27.01
CA PRO A 512 -20.66 -38.29 -28.00
C PRO A 512 -21.11 -38.08 -29.46
N GLU A 513 -22.38 -38.32 -29.79
CA GLU A 513 -22.88 -38.16 -31.16
C GLU A 513 -22.95 -36.69 -31.61
N LEU A 514 -23.47 -35.80 -30.74
CA LEU A 514 -23.54 -34.35 -31.01
C LEU A 514 -22.14 -33.75 -31.11
N MET A 515 -21.21 -34.16 -30.26
CA MET A 515 -19.81 -33.72 -30.32
C MET A 515 -19.09 -34.26 -31.55
N GLY A 516 -19.43 -35.45 -32.04
CA GLY A 516 -18.94 -35.97 -33.32
C GLY A 516 -19.38 -35.13 -34.52
N VAL A 517 -20.65 -34.73 -34.55
CA VAL A 517 -21.18 -33.81 -35.59
C VAL A 517 -20.50 -32.45 -35.51
N PHE A 518 -20.39 -31.89 -34.29
CA PHE A 518 -19.70 -30.62 -34.06
C PHE A 518 -18.24 -30.66 -34.50
N ALA A 519 -17.49 -31.71 -34.12
CA ALA A 519 -16.10 -31.88 -34.51
C ALA A 519 -15.95 -32.00 -36.03
N LYS A 520 -16.83 -32.76 -36.69
CA LYS A 520 -16.84 -32.90 -38.15
C LYS A 520 -17.09 -31.56 -38.85
N ALA A 521 -18.09 -30.80 -38.39
CA ALA A 521 -18.42 -29.47 -38.93
C ALA A 521 -17.30 -28.45 -38.67
N PHE A 522 -16.69 -28.49 -37.49
CA PHE A 522 -15.57 -27.62 -37.13
C PHE A 522 -14.34 -27.91 -37.99
N LEU A 523 -13.93 -29.18 -38.08
CA LEU A 523 -12.79 -29.60 -38.90
C LEU A 523 -13.05 -29.35 -40.39
N SER A 524 -14.25 -29.62 -40.91
CA SER A 524 -14.57 -29.32 -42.31
C SER A 524 -14.48 -27.84 -42.62
N THR A 525 -14.87 -26.97 -41.68
CA THR A 525 -14.78 -25.51 -41.85
C THR A 525 -13.34 -25.02 -41.73
N LEU A 526 -12.57 -25.56 -40.78
CA LEU A 526 -11.16 -25.22 -40.55
C LEU A 526 -10.28 -25.64 -41.73
N PHE A 527 -10.54 -26.80 -42.32
CA PHE A 527 -9.81 -27.33 -43.47
C PHE A 527 -10.39 -26.92 -44.83
N ALA A 528 -11.52 -26.20 -44.88
CA ALA A 528 -12.12 -25.72 -46.12
C ALA A 528 -11.13 -24.93 -47.02
N PRO A 529 -10.28 -24.02 -46.50
CA PRO A 529 -9.31 -23.31 -47.33
C PRO A 529 -8.22 -24.23 -47.89
N LEU A 530 -7.78 -25.22 -47.11
CA LEU A 530 -6.78 -26.20 -47.54
C LEU A 530 -7.35 -27.16 -48.59
N ASN A 531 -8.59 -27.62 -48.39
CA ASN A 531 -9.30 -28.44 -49.37
C ASN A 531 -9.54 -27.68 -50.68
N PHE A 532 -9.88 -26.39 -50.62
CA PHE A 532 -10.01 -25.54 -51.81
C PHE A 532 -8.67 -25.37 -52.57
N VAL A 533 -7.56 -25.19 -51.84
CA VAL A 533 -6.22 -25.15 -52.45
C VAL A 533 -5.87 -26.51 -53.05
N MET A 534 -6.18 -27.60 -52.37
CA MET A 534 -5.92 -28.96 -52.86
C MET A 534 -6.73 -29.27 -54.11
N GLU A 535 -8.02 -28.94 -54.15
CA GLU A 535 -8.86 -29.04 -55.36
C GLU A 535 -8.32 -28.20 -56.51
N LYS A 536 -7.81 -26.99 -56.23
CA LYS A 536 -7.19 -26.15 -57.25
C LYS A 536 -5.88 -26.76 -57.77
N VAL A 537 -5.06 -27.33 -56.89
CA VAL A 537 -3.83 -28.03 -57.27
C VAL A 537 -4.14 -29.29 -58.10
N GLU A 538 -5.14 -30.08 -57.70
CA GLU A 538 -5.63 -31.24 -58.46
C GLU A 538 -6.22 -30.85 -59.81
N SER A 539 -6.87 -29.69 -59.93
CA SER A 539 -7.39 -29.18 -61.21
C SER A 539 -6.33 -28.69 -62.19
N ILE A 540 -5.12 -28.41 -61.69
CA ILE A 540 -3.96 -27.95 -62.49
C ILE A 540 -3.06 -29.15 -62.86
N LEU A 541 -3.07 -30.22 -62.06
CA LEU A 541 -2.29 -31.42 -62.30
C LEU A 541 -3.00 -32.35 -63.32
N PRO A 542 -2.32 -32.77 -64.41
CA PRO A 542 -2.89 -33.75 -65.32
C PRO A 542 -3.07 -35.11 -64.63
N SER A 543 -4.21 -35.77 -64.84
CA SER A 543 -4.55 -37.08 -64.24
C SER A 543 -3.53 -38.21 -64.50
N SER A 544 -2.65 -38.03 -65.49
CA SER A 544 -1.55 -38.96 -65.81
C SER A 544 -0.39 -38.95 -64.81
N LEU A 545 -0.18 -37.85 -64.08
CA LEU A 545 0.92 -37.69 -63.11
C LEU A 545 0.61 -38.41 -61.79
N TRP A 546 -0.67 -38.44 -61.39
CA TRP A 546 -1.11 -39.10 -60.17
C TRP A 546 -1.02 -40.62 -60.25
N HIS A 547 -1.35 -41.19 -61.41
CA HIS A 547 -1.14 -42.62 -61.68
C HIS A 547 0.33 -43.06 -61.71
N GLN A 548 1.26 -42.15 -61.99
CA GLN A 548 2.71 -42.44 -61.95
C GLN A 548 3.28 -42.36 -60.52
N LEU A 549 2.78 -41.46 -59.68
CA LEU A 549 3.24 -41.29 -58.29
C LEU A 549 2.75 -42.39 -57.34
N THR A 550 1.57 -42.98 -57.57
CA THR A 550 1.07 -44.11 -56.73
C THR A 550 1.68 -45.47 -57.08
N ARG A 551 2.55 -45.54 -58.10
CA ARG A 551 3.25 -46.77 -58.54
C ARG A 551 4.67 -46.89 -57.99
N ILE A 552 5.17 -45.84 -57.31
CA ILE A 552 6.37 -45.85 -56.47
C ILE A 552 5.91 -46.14 -55.04
#